data_AF-A0A553DJU5-F1
#
_entry.id   AF-A0A553DJU5-F1
#
_cell.length_a   1.000
_cell.length_b   1.000
_cell.length_c   1.000
_cell.angle_alpha   90.00
_cell.angle_beta   90.00
_cell.angle_gamma   90.00
#
_symmetry.space_group_name_H-M   'P 1'
#
loop_
_entity.id
_entity.type
_entity.pdbx_description
1 polymer ?
#
loop_
_entity_poly.entity_id
_entity_poly.type
_entity_poly.pdbx_seq_one_letter_code
_entity_poly.pdbx_strand_id
1 'polypeptide(L)'
;MSNFTIAFFELAFLVEACIPPRPIARSMFFDDVSDIHYHKITKEERQRLFEWISPKLDLKNEKCRYFYARFDPKNQYLVSCFYHGKTEEIECFRFDDRYYTSKNKFVNPEYIKSSSLVNPIL
;
A
#
# COMPACT_ATOMS: atom_id res chain seq x y z
N MET A 1 -9.05 -14.26 -20.13
CA MET A 1 -8.12 -13.11 -20.12
C MET A 1 -6.73 -13.64 -20.41
N SER A 2 -5.99 -13.03 -21.33
CA SER A 2 -4.57 -13.34 -21.53
C SER A 2 -3.76 -12.73 -20.38
N ASN A 3 -2.79 -13.48 -19.86
CA ASN A 3 -1.84 -12.95 -18.89
C ASN A 3 -0.69 -12.27 -19.63
N PHE A 4 -0.20 -11.16 -19.08
CA PHE A 4 0.97 -10.45 -19.57
C PHE A 4 1.91 -10.21 -18.40
N THR A 5 3.20 -10.50 -18.60
CA THR A 5 4.25 -10.38 -17.58
C THR A 5 5.17 -9.23 -17.94
N ILE A 6 5.54 -8.41 -16.95
CA ILE A 6 6.50 -7.32 -17.09
C ILE A 6 7.63 -7.50 -16.08
N ALA A 7 8.83 -7.03 -16.41
CA ALA A 7 9.93 -7.03 -15.46
C ALA A 7 9.73 -5.96 -14.38
N PHE A 8 10.30 -6.18 -13.19
CA PHE A 8 10.21 -5.24 -12.08
C PHE A 8 10.67 -3.81 -12.44
N PHE A 9 11.76 -3.70 -13.20
CA PHE A 9 12.28 -2.38 -13.61
C PHE A 9 11.33 -1.64 -14.56
N GLU A 10 10.68 -2.37 -15.48
CA GLU A 10 9.67 -1.82 -16.38
C GLU A 10 8.43 -1.38 -15.60
N LEU A 11 8.01 -2.17 -14.60
CA LEU A 11 6.95 -1.79 -13.68
C LEU A 11 7.31 -0.51 -12.92
N ALA A 12 8.51 -0.43 -12.33
CA ALA A 12 8.94 0.74 -11.56
C ALA A 12 8.96 2.02 -12.41
N PHE A 13 9.44 1.93 -13.65
CA PHE A 13 9.42 3.04 -14.61
C PHE A 13 7.99 3.46 -14.98
N LEU A 14 7.09 2.48 -15.17
CA LEU A 14 5.67 2.75 -15.44
C LEU A 14 4.97 3.42 -14.25
N VAL A 15 5.25 2.98 -13.03
CA VAL A 15 4.74 3.61 -11.80
C VAL A 15 5.20 5.07 -11.71
N GLU A 16 6.49 5.32 -11.95
CA GLU A 16 7.05 6.67 -11.97
C GLU A 16 6.36 7.58 -13.00
N ALA A 17 6.15 7.09 -14.22
CA ALA A 17 5.48 7.84 -15.30
C ALA A 17 4.00 8.16 -14.98
N CYS A 18 3.40 7.44 -14.03
CA CYS A 18 2.02 7.59 -13.59
C CYS A 18 1.86 8.36 -12.27
N ILE A 19 2.94 8.84 -11.64
CA ILE A 19 2.86 9.67 -10.43
C ILE A 19 2.02 10.93 -10.72
N PRO A 20 0.92 11.17 -9.97
CA PRO A 20 0.08 12.36 -10.12
C PRO A 20 0.84 13.68 -9.91
N PRO A 21 0.42 14.79 -10.54
CA PRO A 21 -0.81 14.95 -11.33
C PRO A 21 -0.65 14.46 -12.79
N ARG A 22 -1.57 13.59 -13.22
CA ARG A 22 -1.62 13.01 -14.58
C ARG A 22 -3.08 12.74 -14.98
N PRO A 23 -3.37 12.54 -16.28
CA PRO A 23 -4.72 12.18 -16.74
C PRO A 23 -5.30 10.96 -16.01
N ILE A 24 -6.64 10.89 -15.96
CA ILE A 24 -7.41 9.92 -15.16
C ILE A 24 -6.88 8.49 -15.32
N ALA A 25 -6.68 8.02 -16.55
CA ALA A 25 -6.22 6.64 -16.80
C ALA A 25 -4.88 6.30 -16.14
N ARG A 26 -3.91 7.23 -16.14
CA ARG A 26 -2.61 7.04 -15.46
C ARG A 26 -2.77 7.06 -13.94
N SER A 27 -3.67 7.90 -13.46
CA SER A 27 -3.99 8.01 -12.05
C SER A 27 -4.70 6.76 -11.52
N MET A 28 -5.51 6.07 -12.35
CA MET A 28 -6.13 4.79 -12.01
C MET A 28 -5.08 3.68 -11.88
N PHE A 29 -4.14 3.60 -12.83
CA PHE A 29 -3.03 2.65 -12.71
C PHE A 29 -2.23 2.86 -11.42
N PHE A 30 -1.95 4.12 -11.05
CA PHE A 30 -1.23 4.42 -9.81
C PHE A 30 -1.99 3.99 -8.54
N ASP A 31 -3.32 4.09 -8.54
CA ASP A 31 -4.16 3.54 -7.47
C ASP A 31 -4.08 2.00 -7.45
N ASP A 32 -4.22 1.35 -8.61
CA ASP A 32 -4.15 -0.11 -8.74
C ASP A 32 -2.80 -0.69 -8.30
N VAL A 33 -1.72 0.08 -8.43
CA VAL A 33 -0.40 -0.31 -7.91
C VAL A 33 -0.45 -0.52 -6.40
N SER A 34 -1.15 0.36 -5.69
CA SER A 34 -1.24 0.35 -4.23
C SER A 34 -2.23 -0.70 -3.69
N ASP A 35 -3.32 -0.96 -4.43
CA ASP A 35 -4.38 -1.86 -3.97
C ASP A 35 -4.32 -3.28 -4.57
N ILE A 36 -4.02 -3.40 -5.86
CA ILE A 36 -4.08 -4.67 -6.60
C ILE A 36 -2.67 -5.25 -6.78
N HIS A 37 -1.74 -4.46 -7.31
CA HIS A 37 -0.40 -4.98 -7.64
C HIS A 37 0.48 -5.13 -6.39
N TYR A 38 0.22 -4.39 -5.31
CA TYR A 38 0.88 -4.57 -4.02
C TYR A 38 0.94 -6.05 -3.61
N HIS A 39 -0.18 -6.77 -3.72
CA HIS A 39 -0.26 -8.19 -3.36
C HIS A 39 0.38 -9.16 -4.36
N LYS A 40 0.76 -8.68 -5.55
CA LYS A 40 1.34 -9.49 -6.63
C LYS A 40 2.87 -9.45 -6.68
N ILE A 41 3.48 -8.47 -6.02
CA ILE A 41 4.93 -8.30 -5.94
C ILE A 41 5.45 -8.72 -4.56
N THR A 42 6.72 -9.16 -4.51
CA THR A 42 7.34 -9.66 -3.27
C THR A 42 7.59 -8.52 -2.28
N LYS A 43 7.92 -8.85 -1.02
CA LYS A 43 8.23 -7.84 0.00
C LYS A 43 9.48 -7.03 -0.38
N GLU A 44 10.48 -7.67 -0.97
CA GLU A 44 11.72 -7.05 -1.44
C GLU A 44 11.43 -6.11 -2.62
N GLU A 45 10.56 -6.52 -3.55
CA GLU A 45 10.13 -5.67 -4.66
C GLU A 45 9.33 -4.45 -4.17
N ARG A 46 8.46 -4.60 -3.16
CA ARG A 46 7.75 -3.47 -2.53
C ARG A 46 8.75 -2.47 -1.95
N GLN A 47 9.75 -2.97 -1.21
CA GLN A 47 10.79 -2.13 -0.63
C GLN A 47 11.57 -1.36 -1.70
N ARG A 48 12.05 -2.06 -2.73
CA ARG A 48 12.75 -1.43 -3.85
C ARG A 48 11.89 -0.41 -4.60
N LEU A 49 10.60 -0.70 -4.77
CA LEU A 49 9.67 0.22 -5.42
C LEU A 49 9.43 1.46 -4.55
N PHE A 50 9.28 1.28 -3.24
CA PHE A 50 9.14 2.38 -2.29
C PHE A 50 10.36 3.29 -2.29
N GLU A 51 11.57 2.74 -2.23
CA GLU A 51 12.82 3.50 -2.28
C GLU A 51 12.96 4.28 -3.59
N TRP A 52 12.57 3.67 -4.71
CA TRP A 52 12.63 4.30 -6.03
C TRP A 52 11.62 5.44 -6.20
N ILE A 53 10.40 5.26 -5.69
CA ILE A 53 9.26 6.16 -5.95
C ILE A 53 9.12 7.24 -4.88
N SER A 54 9.36 6.92 -3.60
CA SER A 54 9.12 7.85 -2.48
C SER A 54 9.78 9.23 -2.61
N PRO A 55 11.01 9.39 -3.14
CA PRO A 55 11.62 10.72 -3.30
C PRO A 55 10.94 11.58 -4.38
N LYS A 56 10.12 10.98 -5.24
CA LYS A 56 9.48 11.61 -6.40
C LYS A 56 8.01 11.98 -6.12
N LEU A 57 7.49 11.66 -4.95
CA LEU A 57 6.09 11.85 -4.59
C LEU A 57 5.82 13.29 -4.14
N ASP A 58 4.76 13.91 -4.68
CA ASP A 58 4.18 15.12 -4.11
C ASP A 58 3.23 14.77 -2.96
N LEU A 59 3.69 14.87 -1.72
CA LEU A 59 2.89 14.55 -0.54
C LEU A 59 1.75 15.55 -0.25
N LYS A 60 1.56 16.60 -1.06
CA LYS A 60 0.31 17.38 -1.05
C LYS A 60 -0.81 16.66 -1.78
N ASN A 61 -0.47 15.72 -2.67
CA ASN A 61 -1.43 14.90 -3.40
C ASN A 61 -1.87 13.68 -2.57
N GLU A 62 -3.18 13.49 -2.40
CA GLU A 62 -3.74 12.39 -1.64
C GLU A 62 -3.28 11.00 -2.12
N LYS A 63 -3.21 10.77 -3.43
CA LYS A 63 -2.80 9.48 -4.00
C LYS A 63 -1.32 9.20 -3.74
N CYS A 64 -0.48 10.23 -3.80
CA CYS A 64 0.93 10.12 -3.44
C CYS A 64 1.11 9.79 -1.95
N ARG A 65 0.34 10.45 -1.06
CA ARG A 65 0.34 10.11 0.38
C ARG A 65 -0.15 8.68 0.62
N TYR A 66 -1.19 8.26 -0.09
CA TYR A 66 -1.72 6.91 0.02
C TYR A 66 -0.70 5.85 -0.40
N PHE A 67 -0.06 6.04 -1.57
CA PHE A 67 1.06 5.19 -2.00
C PHE A 67 2.15 5.15 -0.94
N TYR A 68 2.58 6.32 -0.44
CA TYR A 68 3.63 6.40 0.58
C TYR A 68 3.24 5.58 1.82
N ALA A 69 2.04 5.79 2.36
CA ALA A 69 1.55 5.07 3.53
C ALA A 69 1.44 3.56 3.31
N ARG A 70 1.02 3.13 2.12
CA ARG A 70 0.86 1.71 1.78
C ARG A 70 2.20 0.99 1.65
N PHE A 71 3.19 1.63 1.04
CA PHE A 71 4.48 1.01 0.72
C PHE A 71 5.58 1.26 1.74
N ASP A 72 5.42 2.22 2.66
CA ASP A 72 6.40 2.47 3.72
C ASP A 72 6.50 1.25 4.66
N PRO A 73 7.67 0.57 4.74
CA PRO A 73 7.86 -0.56 5.64
C PRO A 73 7.69 -0.20 7.12
N LYS A 74 7.91 1.06 7.49
CA LYS A 74 7.75 1.56 8.87
C LYS A 74 6.30 1.86 9.23
N ASN A 75 5.41 1.79 8.25
CA ASN A 75 3.99 2.08 8.41
C ASN A 75 3.11 0.83 8.27
N GLN A 76 3.69 -0.36 8.45
CA GLN A 76 2.98 -1.63 8.40
C GLN A 76 2.68 -2.13 9.82
N TYR A 77 1.45 -2.60 10.03
CA TYR A 77 0.94 -3.00 11.34
C TYR A 77 0.24 -4.35 11.27
N LEU A 78 0.36 -5.13 12.34
CA LEU A 78 -0.50 -6.28 12.60
C LEU A 78 -1.55 -5.85 13.63
N VAL A 79 -2.80 -5.79 13.21
CA VAL A 79 -3.92 -5.34 14.03
C VAL A 79 -4.71 -6.55 14.53
N SER A 80 -4.84 -6.67 15.84
CA SER A 80 -5.71 -7.69 16.46
C SER A 80 -7.09 -7.12 16.68
N CYS A 81 -8.12 -7.74 16.07
CA CYS A 81 -9.51 -7.32 16.21
C CYS A 81 -10.46 -8.48 16.53
N PHE A 82 -11.59 -8.17 17.18
CA PHE A 82 -12.68 -9.12 17.36
C PHE A 82 -13.56 -9.14 16.11
N TYR A 83 -13.64 -10.29 15.45
CA TYR A 83 -14.56 -10.53 14.35
C TYR A 83 -15.28 -11.85 14.58
N HIS A 84 -16.62 -11.83 14.56
CA HIS A 84 -17.48 -13.01 14.73
C HIS A 84 -17.14 -13.89 15.97
N GLY A 85 -16.82 -13.26 17.10
CA GLY A 85 -16.50 -13.96 18.34
C GLY A 85 -15.11 -14.60 18.39
N LYS A 86 -14.27 -14.39 17.37
CA LYS A 86 -12.87 -14.81 17.33
C LYS A 86 -11.95 -13.60 17.27
N THR A 87 -10.74 -13.79 17.78
CA THR A 87 -9.66 -12.81 17.60
C THR A 87 -8.97 -13.14 16.28
N GLU A 88 -8.92 -12.17 15.37
CA GLU A 88 -8.22 -12.26 14.11
C GLU A 88 -7.11 -11.21 14.06
N GLU A 89 -6.01 -11.53 13.38
CA GLU A 89 -4.91 -10.62 13.13
C GLU A 89 -4.88 -10.25 11.65
N ILE A 90 -4.85 -8.95 11.36
CA ILE A 90 -4.95 -8.42 10.00
C ILE A 90 -3.76 -7.50 9.73
N GLU A 91 -3.03 -7.77 8.65
CA GLU A 91 -2.00 -6.86 8.15
C GLU A 91 -2.63 -5.58 7.60
N CYS A 92 -2.22 -4.44 8.16
CA CYS A 92 -2.74 -3.13 7.85
C CYS A 92 -1.61 -2.13 7.63
N PHE A 93 -1.96 -0.97 7.11
CA PHE A 93 -1.11 0.22 7.10
C PHE A 93 -1.90 1.40 7.66
N ARG A 94 -1.22 2.39 8.26
CA ARG A 94 -1.90 3.54 8.84
C ARG A 94 -2.02 4.67 7.82
N PHE A 95 -3.22 5.19 7.63
CA PHE A 95 -3.49 6.34 6.76
C PHE A 95 -4.64 7.15 7.36
N ASP A 96 -4.52 8.48 7.40
CA ASP A 96 -5.53 9.39 7.99
C ASP A 96 -6.14 8.87 9.31
N ASP A 97 -5.26 8.48 10.24
CA ASP A 97 -5.58 7.95 11.58
C ASP A 97 -6.39 6.66 11.67
N ARG A 98 -6.49 5.89 10.58
CA ARG A 98 -7.11 4.56 10.58
C ARG A 98 -6.17 3.48 10.05
N TYR A 99 -6.51 2.22 10.37
CA TYR A 99 -5.79 1.04 9.89
C TYR A 99 -6.47 0.48 8.65
N TYR A 100 -5.87 0.71 7.49
CA TYR A 100 -6.39 0.30 6.19
C TYR A 100 -5.82 -1.04 5.73
N THR A 101 -6.62 -1.81 4.99
CA THR A 101 -6.20 -3.04 4.29
C THR A 101 -6.16 -2.82 2.77
N SER A 102 -7.01 -1.92 2.27
CA SER A 102 -7.03 -1.37 0.92
C SER A 102 -7.73 -0.01 0.91
N LYS A 103 -7.76 0.69 -0.22
CA LYS A 103 -8.18 2.11 -0.29
C LYS A 103 -9.55 2.41 0.31
N ASN A 104 -10.48 1.46 0.18
CA ASN A 104 -11.85 1.62 0.66
C ASN A 104 -12.18 0.73 1.87
N LYS A 105 -11.18 0.08 2.49
CA LYS A 105 -11.38 -0.87 3.58
C LYS A 105 -10.42 -0.58 4.73
N PHE A 106 -10.98 -0.37 5.92
CA PHE A 106 -10.24 -0.17 7.16
C PHE A 106 -10.88 -0.96 8.31
N VAL A 107 -10.08 -1.26 9.32
CA VAL A 107 -10.55 -1.90 10.56
C VAL A 107 -11.27 -0.83 11.41
N ASN A 108 -12.52 -1.08 11.78
CA ASN A 108 -13.26 -0.18 12.66
C ASN A 108 -12.51 -0.08 14.02
N PRO A 109 -12.13 1.15 14.45
CA PRO A 109 -11.39 1.36 15.69
C PRO A 109 -12.02 0.72 16.94
N GLU A 110 -13.35 0.62 17.00
CA GLU A 110 -14.06 0.04 18.15
C GLU A 110 -13.80 -1.46 18.34
N TYR A 111 -13.37 -2.16 17.29
CA TYR A 111 -13.05 -3.59 17.35
C TYR A 111 -11.55 -3.86 17.50
N ILE A 112 -10.71 -2.81 17.54
CA ILE A 112 -9.25 -2.95 17.70
C ILE A 112 -8.92 -3.18 19.16
N LYS A 113 -8.24 -4.29 19.45
CA LYS A 113 -7.69 -4.57 20.79
C LYS A 113 -6.28 -4.05 20.95
N SER A 114 -5.47 -4.28 19.93
CA SER A 114 -4.06 -3.93 19.91
C SER A 114 -3.55 -3.84 18.47
N SER A 115 -2.43 -3.17 18.32
CA SER A 115 -1.70 -3.04 17.07
C SER A 115 -0.21 -3.12 17.38
N SER A 116 0.54 -3.89 16.61
CA SER A 116 2.00 -3.92 16.65
C SER A 116 2.58 -3.55 15.30
N LEU A 117 3.75 -2.94 15.28
CA LEU A 117 4.48 -2.73 14.03
C LEU A 117 4.94 -4.08 13.48
N VAL A 118 4.76 -4.28 12.18
CA VAL A 118 5.41 -5.39 11.49
C VAL A 118 6.88 -5.01 11.37
N ASN A 119 7.76 -5.67 12.14
CA ASN A 119 9.19 -5.40 12.06
C ASN A 119 9.63 -5.62 10.60
N PRO A 120 10.26 -4.62 9.95
CA PRO A 120 10.87 -4.85 8.66
C PRO A 120 11.96 -5.91 8.87
N ILE A 121 11.81 -7.05 8.20
CA ILE A 121 12.90 -8.02 8.10
C ILE A 121 14.00 -7.27 7.34
N LEU A 122 15.07 -6.91 8.05
CA LEU A 122 16.33 -6.44 7.50
C LEU A 122 17.13 -7.64 6.98
#